data_AF-A0A9D7RQ88-F1
#
_entry.id   AF-A0A9D7RQ88-F1
#
_cell.length_a   1.000
_cell.length_b   1.000
_cell.length_c   1.000
_cell.angle_alpha   90.00
_cell.angle_beta   90.00
_cell.angle_gamma   90.00
#
_symmetry.space_group_name_H-M   'P 1'
#
loop_
_entity.id
_entity.type
_entity.pdbx_description
1 polymer ?
#
loop_
_entity_poly.entity_id
_entity_poly.type
_entity_poly.pdbx_seq_one_letter_code
_entity_poly.pdbx_strand_id
1 'polypeptide(L)'
;MNSGPALVIGEWNGVTIEVSATGNTIGGTAAGSANVISGNTGDGIRITNAPGNTVAGNRIGIAAGSSAAIANGQNGIRIQGASSTNNVIGGITSDAANLIYNSALRGVTLEATAGAGNSILRNSISASGNLGIDLNNDGLTANDANDVDGGSNNRQNFPLLFNAQVLGATTRVVGLLQSEAIKNYRIEFFNNPTGTEDGSGYGEGLQSWARSTSRPMRPVSLIDETRRLRDHHRSRDRRHSHGAGRRLFRAAPRNSP
;
A
#
# COMPACT_ATOMS: atom_id res chain seq x y z
N MET A 1 -1.12 -27.48 36.70
CA MET A 1 -1.86 -27.02 35.51
C MET A 1 -1.06 -25.88 34.93
N ASN A 2 -0.37 -26.10 33.82
CA ASN A 2 0.48 -25.11 33.19
C ASN A 2 -0.44 -24.25 32.30
N SER A 3 -0.89 -23.11 32.80
CA SER A 3 -1.61 -22.12 31.97
C SER A 3 -0.60 -21.57 30.97
N GLY A 4 -0.69 -22.04 29.72
CA GLY A 4 0.05 -21.45 28.60
C GLY A 4 -0.19 -19.93 28.53
N PRO A 5 0.64 -19.19 27.78
CA PRO A 5 0.55 -17.73 27.73
C PRO A 5 -0.87 -17.32 27.35
N ALA A 6 -1.57 -16.66 28.28
CA ALA A 6 -2.87 -16.08 28.03
C ALA A 6 -2.70 -14.94 27.02
N LEU A 7 -3.38 -15.04 25.89
CA LEU A 7 -3.52 -13.94 24.94
C LEU A 7 -4.24 -12.80 25.68
N VAL A 8 -3.50 -11.78 26.09
CA VAL A 8 -4.10 -10.54 26.60
C VAL A 8 -4.69 -9.83 25.38
N ILE A 9 -6.01 -9.83 25.28
CA ILE A 9 -6.74 -9.01 24.30
C ILE A 9 -6.63 -7.55 24.72
N GLY A 10 -6.07 -6.70 23.86
CA GLY A 10 -6.06 -5.26 24.10
C GLY A 10 -7.45 -4.68 23.84
N GLU A 11 -8.10 -4.04 24.81
CA GLU A 11 -9.47 -3.51 24.64
C GLU A 11 -9.58 -2.25 23.74
N TRP A 12 -8.47 -1.79 23.17
CA TRP A 12 -8.38 -0.57 22.35
C TRP A 12 -7.47 -0.79 21.13
N ASN A 13 -6.92 0.28 20.56
CA ASN A 13 -5.90 0.16 19.50
C ASN A 13 -4.56 -0.28 20.10
N GLY A 14 -3.72 -0.95 19.32
CA GLY A 14 -2.40 -1.40 19.79
C GLY A 14 -1.46 -0.23 20.09
N VAL A 15 -1.28 0.68 19.13
CA VAL A 15 -0.51 1.92 19.29
C VAL A 15 -1.31 3.10 18.75
N THR A 16 -1.29 4.23 19.45
CA THR A 16 -1.93 5.46 18.99
C THR A 16 -0.96 6.64 18.98
N ILE A 17 -0.95 7.39 17.88
CA ILE A 17 -0.32 8.71 17.77
C ILE A 17 -1.45 9.74 17.68
N GLU A 18 -1.55 10.58 18.69
CA GLU A 18 -2.64 11.56 18.85
C GLU A 18 -2.24 12.97 18.37
N VAL A 19 -3.21 13.87 18.46
CA VAL A 19 -3.20 15.23 17.91
C VAL A 19 -1.87 15.96 18.13
N SER A 20 -1.35 16.53 17.05
CA SER A 20 -0.13 17.36 17.01
C SER A 20 1.18 16.65 17.36
N ALA A 21 1.17 15.34 17.59
CA ALA A 21 2.40 14.58 17.73
C ALA A 21 3.12 14.46 16.37
N THR A 22 4.41 14.77 16.35
CA THR A 22 5.22 14.81 15.11
C THR A 22 6.55 14.10 15.30
N GLY A 23 7.10 13.55 14.21
CA GLY A 23 8.44 12.97 14.19
C GLY A 23 8.58 11.68 15.00
N ASN A 24 7.48 11.02 15.37
CA ASN A 24 7.53 9.76 16.12
C ASN A 24 7.85 8.59 15.19
N THR A 25 8.51 7.57 15.72
CA THR A 25 8.77 6.31 15.01
C THR A 25 8.18 5.14 15.79
N ILE A 26 7.30 4.38 15.14
CA ILE A 26 6.84 3.07 15.61
C ILE A 26 7.62 2.02 14.86
N GLY A 27 8.49 1.31 15.59
CA GLY A 27 9.34 0.26 15.05
C GLY A 27 10.72 0.79 14.62
N GLY A 28 11.23 0.33 13.48
CA GLY A 28 12.51 0.76 12.92
C GLY A 28 13.13 -0.27 11.99
N THR A 29 14.23 0.12 11.35
CA THR A 29 14.97 -0.73 10.40
C THR A 29 16.11 -1.53 11.03
N ALA A 30 16.49 -1.22 12.27
CA ALA A 30 17.54 -1.96 12.97
C ALA A 30 17.02 -3.33 13.45
N ALA A 31 17.93 -4.30 13.53
CA ALA A 31 17.59 -5.63 14.04
C ALA A 31 17.02 -5.52 15.47
N GLY A 32 15.85 -6.11 15.69
CA GLY A 32 15.16 -6.05 16.98
C GLY A 32 14.29 -4.80 17.20
N SER A 33 14.28 -3.84 16.27
CA SER A 33 13.39 -2.66 16.37
C SER A 33 11.95 -2.94 15.97
N ALA A 34 11.66 -4.10 15.37
CA ALA A 34 10.32 -4.49 14.94
C ALA A 34 9.40 -4.74 16.14
N ASN A 35 8.24 -4.06 16.18
CA ASN A 35 7.19 -4.41 17.13
C ASN A 35 6.29 -5.52 16.58
N VAL A 36 5.68 -6.30 17.47
CA VAL A 36 4.56 -7.19 17.17
C VAL A 36 3.29 -6.60 17.76
N ILE A 37 2.32 -6.25 16.93
CA ILE A 37 1.10 -5.52 17.33
C ILE A 37 -0.12 -6.33 16.89
N SER A 38 -0.76 -7.04 17.82
CA SER A 38 -1.75 -8.06 17.51
C SER A 38 -2.72 -8.27 18.67
N GLY A 39 -3.92 -8.81 18.40
CA GLY A 39 -4.90 -9.15 19.43
C GLY A 39 -5.60 -7.95 20.07
N ASN A 40 -5.57 -6.79 19.40
CA ASN A 40 -6.27 -5.59 19.83
C ASN A 40 -7.71 -5.62 19.32
N THR A 41 -8.69 -5.09 20.05
CA THR A 41 -10.08 -4.96 19.57
C THR A 41 -10.24 -3.81 18.58
N GLY A 42 -9.34 -2.82 18.61
CA GLY A 42 -9.30 -1.68 17.70
C GLY A 42 -8.39 -1.88 16.48
N ASP A 43 -7.86 -0.77 15.97
CA ASP A 43 -6.81 -0.79 14.94
C ASP A 43 -5.48 -1.31 15.54
N GLY A 44 -4.61 -1.89 14.72
CA GLY A 44 -3.25 -2.17 15.15
C GLY A 44 -2.51 -0.88 15.52
N ILE A 45 -2.46 0.06 14.58
CA ILE A 45 -1.91 1.41 14.79
C ILE A 45 -2.89 2.46 14.32
N ARG A 46 -3.17 3.48 15.13
CA ARG A 46 -4.01 4.63 14.77
C ARG A 46 -3.23 5.94 14.85
N ILE A 47 -3.28 6.74 13.77
CA ILE A 47 -2.67 8.07 13.68
C ILE A 47 -3.79 9.10 13.50
N THR A 48 -3.96 10.01 14.45
CA THR A 48 -5.06 10.99 14.47
C THR A 48 -4.53 12.42 14.58
N ASN A 49 -4.77 13.23 13.54
CA ASN A 49 -4.28 14.61 13.43
C ASN A 49 -2.79 14.78 13.78
N ALA A 50 -1.95 13.87 13.30
CA ALA A 50 -0.54 13.80 13.67
C ALA A 50 0.35 13.75 12.41
N PRO A 51 1.11 14.82 12.09
CA PRO A 51 1.91 14.88 10.89
C PRO A 51 3.30 14.28 11.07
N GLY A 52 3.89 13.77 9.97
CA GLY A 52 5.32 13.48 9.91
C GLY A 52 5.81 12.32 10.80
N ASN A 53 4.98 11.30 11.02
CA ASN A 53 5.34 10.12 11.80
C ASN A 53 5.72 8.94 10.89
N THR A 54 6.56 8.04 11.41
CA THR A 54 7.03 6.85 10.69
C THR A 54 6.56 5.58 11.38
N VAL A 55 6.06 4.62 10.59
CA VAL A 55 5.74 3.26 11.03
C VAL A 55 6.57 2.33 10.16
N ALA A 56 7.59 1.70 10.71
CA ALA A 56 8.55 0.92 9.93
C ALA A 56 8.89 -0.43 10.57
N GLY A 57 8.99 -1.47 9.75
CA GLY A 57 9.48 -2.79 10.16
C GLY A 57 8.57 -3.54 11.15
N ASN A 58 7.33 -3.12 11.36
CA ASN A 58 6.43 -3.75 12.33
C ASN A 58 5.76 -5.00 11.76
N ARG A 59 5.40 -5.93 12.64
CA ARG A 59 4.58 -7.11 12.35
C ARG A 59 3.20 -6.92 13.00
N ILE A 60 2.16 -6.81 12.20
CA ILE A 60 0.82 -6.41 12.65
C ILE A 60 -0.18 -7.52 12.32
N GLY A 61 -0.99 -7.91 13.31
CA GLY A 61 -2.01 -8.96 13.18
C GLY A 61 -1.48 -10.40 13.10
N ILE A 62 -0.24 -10.62 13.56
CA ILE A 62 0.49 -11.89 13.49
C ILE A 62 1.19 -12.18 14.81
N ALA A 63 1.14 -13.44 15.26
CA ALA A 63 1.77 -13.86 16.51
C ALA A 63 3.28 -13.62 16.53
N ALA A 64 3.82 -13.33 17.72
CA ALA A 64 5.26 -13.25 17.93
C ALA A 64 5.92 -14.62 17.64
N GLY A 65 6.98 -14.62 16.84
CA GLY A 65 7.78 -15.83 16.57
C GLY A 65 7.12 -16.92 15.72
N SER A 66 5.92 -16.68 15.17
CA SER A 66 5.27 -17.63 14.24
C SER A 66 4.53 -16.93 13.11
N SER A 67 3.93 -17.73 12.21
CA SER A 67 3.02 -17.29 11.15
C SER A 67 1.55 -17.37 11.54
N ALA A 68 1.23 -17.66 12.82
CA ALA A 68 -0.15 -17.75 13.27
C ALA A 68 -0.82 -16.38 13.26
N ALA A 69 -2.05 -16.32 12.76
CA ALA A 69 -2.83 -15.10 12.70
C ALA A 69 -3.35 -14.73 14.10
N ILE A 70 -3.15 -13.46 14.50
CA ILE A 70 -3.79 -12.89 15.70
C ILE A 70 -4.26 -11.49 15.30
N ALA A 71 -5.45 -11.44 14.68
CA ALA A 71 -6.00 -10.20 14.12
C ALA A 71 -6.08 -9.06 15.13
N ASN A 72 -6.01 -7.83 14.63
CA ASN A 72 -6.63 -6.69 15.31
C ASN A 72 -8.09 -6.58 14.82
N GLY A 73 -8.98 -6.10 15.68
CA GLY A 73 -10.43 -6.09 15.45
C GLY A 73 -10.92 -5.08 14.42
N GLN A 74 -10.06 -4.17 13.95
CA GLN A 74 -10.36 -3.25 12.85
C GLN A 74 -9.27 -3.29 11.76
N ASN A 75 -8.64 -2.14 11.44
CA ASN A 75 -7.62 -2.05 10.40
C ASN A 75 -6.25 -2.42 10.96
N GLY A 76 -5.33 -2.83 10.10
CA GLY A 76 -3.92 -2.97 10.49
C GLY A 76 -3.35 -1.63 10.92
N ILE A 77 -3.50 -0.62 10.06
CA ILE A 77 -3.10 0.77 10.31
C ILE A 77 -4.20 1.71 9.81
N ARG A 78 -4.59 2.68 10.64
CA ARG A 78 -5.56 3.73 10.30
C ARG A 78 -4.96 5.11 10.46
N ILE A 79 -5.15 5.96 9.46
CA ILE A 79 -4.77 7.39 9.48
C ILE A 79 -6.03 8.22 9.32
N GLN A 80 -6.24 9.19 10.21
CA GLN A 80 -7.41 10.07 10.17
C GLN A 80 -7.08 11.50 10.62
N GLY A 81 -7.94 12.45 10.22
CA GLY A 81 -7.83 13.85 10.58
C GLY A 81 -6.91 14.66 9.66
N ALA A 82 -7.31 15.91 9.40
CA ALA A 82 -6.74 16.74 8.33
C ALA A 82 -5.25 17.06 8.55
N SER A 83 -4.81 17.09 9.81
CA SER A 83 -3.41 17.33 10.16
C SER A 83 -2.52 16.10 10.05
N SER A 84 -3.07 14.91 9.80
CA SER A 84 -2.27 13.70 9.54
C SER A 84 -1.70 13.73 8.13
N THR A 85 -0.69 14.57 7.93
CA THR A 85 0.03 14.74 6.65
C THR A 85 1.44 14.15 6.73
N ASN A 86 2.01 13.78 5.58
CA ASN A 86 3.42 13.40 5.48
C ASN A 86 3.87 12.24 6.40
N ASN A 87 2.96 11.34 6.80
CA ASN A 87 3.33 10.13 7.52
C ASN A 87 3.92 9.10 6.54
N VAL A 88 4.82 8.25 7.04
CA VAL A 88 5.47 7.18 6.27
C VAL A 88 5.11 5.84 6.89
N ILE A 89 4.29 5.05 6.20
CA ILE A 89 3.93 3.69 6.60
C ILE A 89 4.76 2.72 5.77
N GLY A 90 5.92 2.34 6.27
CA GLY A 90 6.87 1.47 5.60
C GLY A 90 8.17 2.22 5.30
N GLY A 91 8.65 2.11 4.07
CA GLY A 91 9.79 2.92 3.61
C GLY A 91 10.48 2.42 2.35
N ILE A 92 11.56 3.10 1.97
CA ILE A 92 12.31 2.80 0.74
C ILE A 92 13.43 1.77 0.92
N THR A 93 13.49 1.05 2.03
CA THR A 93 14.34 -0.13 2.22
C THR A 93 13.47 -1.35 2.49
N SER A 94 14.01 -2.57 2.32
CA SER A 94 13.30 -3.80 2.68
C SER A 94 12.96 -3.83 4.17
N ASP A 95 13.88 -3.39 5.00
CA ASP A 95 13.77 -3.52 6.46
C ASP A 95 12.79 -2.51 7.07
N ALA A 96 12.38 -1.51 6.28
CA ALA A 96 11.33 -0.58 6.67
C ALA A 96 9.92 -1.13 6.37
N ALA A 97 9.78 -2.15 5.54
CA ALA A 97 8.48 -2.71 5.18
C ALA A 97 7.75 -3.25 6.42
N ASN A 98 6.51 -2.80 6.66
CA ASN A 98 5.67 -3.46 7.65
C ASN A 98 5.07 -4.73 7.04
N LEU A 99 4.97 -5.78 7.86
CA LEU A 99 4.17 -6.95 7.59
C LEU A 99 2.81 -6.75 8.25
N ILE A 100 1.76 -6.60 7.45
CA ILE A 100 0.39 -6.40 7.90
C ILE A 100 -0.41 -7.62 7.47
N TYR A 101 -0.92 -8.35 8.45
CA TYR A 101 -1.54 -9.64 8.22
C TYR A 101 -2.87 -9.73 8.96
N ASN A 102 -3.87 -10.33 8.32
CA ASN A 102 -5.12 -10.74 8.96
C ASN A 102 -5.85 -9.60 9.69
N SER A 103 -5.96 -8.44 9.04
CA SER A 103 -6.76 -7.32 9.56
C SER A 103 -8.25 -7.62 9.39
N ALA A 104 -9.07 -7.38 10.41
CA ALA A 104 -10.52 -7.64 10.31
C ALA A 104 -11.21 -6.79 9.24
N LEU A 105 -10.71 -5.56 9.00
CA LEU A 105 -11.16 -4.68 7.93
C LEU A 105 -10.08 -4.56 6.85
N ARG A 106 -9.35 -3.45 6.80
CA ARG A 106 -8.35 -3.16 5.77
C ARG A 106 -6.94 -3.25 6.32
N GLY A 107 -5.97 -3.44 5.45
CA GLY A 107 -4.55 -3.41 5.84
C GLY A 107 -4.12 -2.02 6.30
N VAL A 108 -4.21 -1.04 5.40
CA VAL A 108 -3.92 0.38 5.69
C VAL A 108 -5.05 1.25 5.15
N THR A 109 -5.67 2.04 6.02
CA THR A 109 -6.76 2.95 5.64
C THR A 109 -6.38 4.39 5.91
N LEU A 110 -6.66 5.26 4.95
CA LEU A 110 -6.74 6.69 5.18
C LEU A 110 -8.21 7.09 5.17
N GLU A 111 -8.72 7.60 6.29
CA GLU A 111 -10.08 8.13 6.36
C GLU A 111 -10.24 9.34 5.44
N ALA A 112 -11.49 9.65 5.09
CA ALA A 112 -11.83 10.81 4.25
C ALA A 112 -11.25 12.14 4.75
N THR A 113 -11.08 12.26 6.05
CA THR A 113 -10.52 13.45 6.69
C THR A 113 -9.00 13.47 6.73
N ALA A 114 -8.31 12.39 6.40
CA ALA A 114 -6.85 12.32 6.48
C ALA A 114 -6.20 13.32 5.51
N GLY A 115 -5.10 13.92 5.94
CA GLY A 115 -4.32 14.83 5.11
C GLY A 115 -3.63 14.14 3.93
N ALA A 116 -2.97 14.95 3.10
CA ALA A 116 -2.19 14.48 1.96
C ALA A 116 -0.70 14.22 2.31
N GLY A 117 0.05 13.67 1.35
CA GLY A 117 1.49 13.41 1.47
C GLY A 117 1.84 12.15 2.27
N ASN A 118 0.84 11.38 2.68
CA ASN A 118 1.06 10.13 3.40
C ASN A 118 1.59 9.06 2.45
N SER A 119 2.82 8.65 2.67
CA SER A 119 3.46 7.57 1.93
C SER A 119 3.14 6.26 2.62
N ILE A 120 2.67 5.27 1.86
CA ILE A 120 2.61 3.89 2.37
C ILE A 120 3.93 3.25 1.92
N LEU A 121 4.11 2.48 0.86
CA LEU A 121 5.45 1.99 0.41
C LEU A 121 5.92 0.68 1.05
N ARG A 122 6.20 -0.30 0.18
CA ARG A 122 6.82 -1.60 0.47
C ARG A 122 6.20 -2.48 1.54
N ASN A 123 5.08 -2.11 2.18
CA ASN A 123 4.41 -3.02 3.11
C ASN A 123 3.98 -4.30 2.41
N SER A 124 4.05 -5.41 3.14
CA SER A 124 3.44 -6.67 2.75
C SER A 124 2.10 -6.77 3.46
N ILE A 125 1.00 -6.75 2.70
CA ILE A 125 -0.36 -6.72 3.21
C ILE A 125 -1.09 -7.97 2.70
N SER A 126 -1.69 -8.75 3.60
CA SER A 126 -2.40 -9.98 3.23
C SER A 126 -3.42 -10.42 4.30
N ALA A 127 -4.40 -11.21 3.89
CA ALA A 127 -5.53 -11.72 4.67
C ALA A 127 -6.44 -10.65 5.32
N SER A 128 -6.53 -9.43 4.79
CA SER A 128 -7.48 -8.42 5.25
C SER A 128 -8.91 -8.79 4.84
N GLY A 129 -9.90 -8.44 5.68
CA GLY A 129 -11.32 -8.68 5.39
C GLY A 129 -11.89 -7.86 4.23
N ASN A 130 -11.23 -6.76 3.86
CA ASN A 130 -11.55 -5.86 2.76
C ASN A 130 -10.26 -5.53 1.96
N LEU A 131 -10.21 -4.34 1.34
CA LEU A 131 -9.03 -3.85 0.63
C LEU A 131 -7.76 -3.84 1.50
N GLY A 132 -6.63 -4.19 0.90
CA GLY A 132 -5.33 -4.05 1.56
C GLY A 132 -4.98 -2.58 1.82
N ILE A 133 -5.32 -1.68 0.91
CA ILE A 133 -5.17 -0.23 1.06
C ILE A 133 -6.45 0.45 0.59
N ASP A 134 -7.00 1.34 1.40
CA ASP A 134 -8.19 2.13 1.06
C ASP A 134 -7.91 3.61 1.36
N LEU A 135 -8.08 4.44 0.33
CA LEU A 135 -8.05 5.89 0.48
C LEU A 135 -9.50 6.36 0.57
N ASN A 136 -9.79 7.26 1.51
CA ASN A 136 -11.11 7.82 1.79
C ASN A 136 -12.04 6.88 2.59
N ASN A 137 -11.67 5.61 2.78
CA ASN A 137 -12.46 4.60 3.48
C ASN A 137 -13.82 4.35 2.81
N ASP A 138 -13.88 4.50 1.49
CA ASP A 138 -15.09 4.39 0.68
C ASP A 138 -15.10 3.16 -0.24
N GLY A 139 -14.12 2.27 -0.06
CA GLY A 139 -13.89 1.12 -0.91
C GLY A 139 -12.86 1.45 -1.98
N LEU A 140 -13.04 0.91 -3.18
CA LEU A 140 -12.12 1.19 -4.26
C LEU A 140 -12.30 2.63 -4.73
N THR A 141 -11.34 3.48 -4.41
CA THR A 141 -11.26 4.85 -4.93
C THR A 141 -11.15 4.81 -6.45
N ALA A 142 -12.18 5.25 -7.18
CA ALA A 142 -12.16 5.20 -8.64
C ALA A 142 -11.14 6.19 -9.21
N ASN A 143 -10.43 5.77 -10.27
CA ASN A 143 -9.54 6.70 -10.97
C ASN A 143 -10.33 7.82 -11.68
N ASP A 144 -9.84 9.05 -11.63
CA ASP A 144 -10.38 10.19 -12.39
C ASP A 144 -9.42 10.71 -13.48
N ALA A 145 -9.87 11.68 -14.28
CA ALA A 145 -9.06 12.21 -15.37
C ALA A 145 -7.94 13.12 -14.85
N ASN A 146 -6.69 12.66 -14.96
CA ASN A 146 -5.48 13.37 -14.55
C ASN A 146 -5.37 13.64 -13.04
N ASP A 147 -6.11 12.92 -12.20
CA ASP A 147 -5.98 12.94 -10.74
C ASP A 147 -6.22 14.35 -10.17
N VAL A 148 -7.32 14.97 -10.62
CA VAL A 148 -7.66 16.37 -10.31
C VAL A 148 -8.40 16.52 -8.98
N ASP A 149 -8.75 15.40 -8.35
CA ASP A 149 -9.61 15.40 -7.20
C ASP A 149 -8.81 15.48 -5.86
N GLY A 150 -9.49 15.91 -4.80
CA GLY A 150 -8.87 16.15 -3.49
C GLY A 150 -9.10 15.00 -2.50
N GLY A 151 -8.91 15.28 -1.20
CA GLY A 151 -9.19 14.34 -0.12
C GLY A 151 -7.96 13.57 0.33
N SER A 152 -8.18 12.41 0.97
CA SER A 152 -7.10 11.67 1.61
C SER A 152 -6.03 11.26 0.60
N ASN A 153 -4.80 11.74 0.82
CA ASN A 153 -3.70 11.58 -0.13
C ASN A 153 -4.06 11.94 -1.59
N ASN A 154 -4.91 12.97 -1.77
CA ASN A 154 -5.49 13.41 -3.04
C ASN A 154 -6.13 12.29 -3.85
N ARG A 155 -6.61 11.23 -3.18
CA ARG A 155 -7.23 10.04 -3.80
C ARG A 155 -6.43 9.50 -5.00
N GLN A 156 -5.10 9.61 -4.89
CA GLN A 156 -4.14 9.31 -5.95
C GLN A 156 -4.53 8.11 -6.81
N ASN A 157 -4.74 8.37 -8.10
CA ASN A 157 -4.98 7.35 -9.11
C ASN A 157 -3.96 6.20 -9.04
N PHE A 158 -4.44 4.97 -9.16
CA PHE A 158 -3.61 3.79 -9.24
C PHE A 158 -3.39 3.34 -10.68
N PRO A 159 -2.24 2.73 -11.03
CA PRO A 159 -2.01 2.23 -12.38
C PRO A 159 -3.03 1.15 -12.80
N LEU A 160 -3.58 1.31 -13.99
CA LEU A 160 -4.39 0.29 -14.65
C LEU A 160 -3.50 -0.63 -15.46
N LEU A 161 -3.71 -1.94 -15.33
CA LEU A 161 -2.95 -2.93 -16.09
C LEU A 161 -3.69 -3.57 -17.23
N PHE A 162 -2.93 -3.78 -18.30
CA PHE A 162 -3.37 -4.51 -19.47
C PHE A 162 -2.70 -5.87 -19.57
N ASN A 163 -1.43 -5.98 -19.15
CA ASN A 163 -0.70 -7.24 -19.21
C ASN A 163 0.41 -7.30 -18.15
N ALA A 164 0.60 -8.47 -17.54
CA ALA A 164 1.77 -8.82 -16.76
C ALA A 164 2.21 -10.23 -17.18
N GLN A 165 3.37 -10.33 -17.83
CA GLN A 165 3.89 -11.59 -18.36
C GLN A 165 5.27 -11.88 -17.80
N VAL A 166 5.45 -13.10 -17.28
CA VAL A 166 6.77 -13.61 -16.90
C VAL A 166 7.49 -14.11 -18.16
N LEU A 167 8.66 -13.52 -18.44
CA LEU A 167 9.55 -13.82 -19.56
C LEU A 167 10.93 -14.20 -19.00
N GLY A 168 11.10 -15.49 -18.68
CA GLY A 168 12.30 -15.98 -18.00
C GLY A 168 12.47 -15.35 -16.62
N ALA A 169 13.59 -14.67 -16.38
CA ALA A 169 13.89 -13.97 -15.12
C ALA A 169 13.27 -12.56 -15.02
N THR A 170 12.54 -12.09 -16.05
CA THR A 170 11.94 -10.75 -16.07
C THR A 170 10.42 -10.84 -16.09
N THR A 171 9.76 -9.90 -15.41
CA THR A 171 8.32 -9.69 -15.56
C THR A 171 8.10 -8.43 -16.39
N ARG A 172 7.51 -8.58 -17.57
CA ARG A 172 7.08 -7.46 -18.40
C ARG A 172 5.68 -7.04 -17.97
N VAL A 173 5.54 -5.78 -17.58
CA VAL A 173 4.25 -5.21 -17.18
C VAL A 173 3.90 -4.06 -18.10
N VAL A 174 2.67 -4.05 -18.60
CA VAL A 174 2.12 -3.01 -19.48
C VAL A 174 0.85 -2.47 -18.84
N GLY A 175 0.79 -1.16 -18.70
CA GLY A 175 -0.32 -0.46 -18.09
C GLY A 175 -0.25 1.04 -18.34
N LEU A 176 -1.19 1.75 -17.72
CA LEU A 176 -1.32 3.20 -17.78
C LEU A 176 -1.48 3.75 -16.37
N LEU A 177 -0.74 4.79 -16.04
CA LEU A 177 -1.01 5.65 -14.89
C LEU A 177 -1.44 7.01 -15.44
N GLN A 178 -2.65 7.43 -15.11
CA GLN A 178 -3.13 8.78 -15.40
C GLN A 178 -3.12 9.57 -14.09
N SER A 179 -1.99 10.18 -13.77
CA SER A 179 -1.88 11.04 -12.59
C SER A 179 -1.56 12.47 -13.02
N GLU A 180 -1.53 13.40 -12.07
CA GLU A 180 -1.16 14.79 -12.31
C GLU A 180 0.17 14.89 -13.10
N ALA A 181 0.18 15.72 -14.13
CA ALA A 181 1.33 15.85 -15.01
C ALA A 181 2.55 16.44 -14.30
N ILE A 182 3.75 16.17 -14.82
CA ILE A 182 5.00 16.80 -14.36
C ILE A 182 5.32 16.46 -12.88
N LYS A 183 4.92 15.27 -12.42
CA LYS A 183 5.30 14.71 -11.12
C LYS A 183 6.10 13.42 -11.26
N ASN A 184 6.91 13.14 -10.23
CA ASN A 184 7.62 11.87 -10.11
C ASN A 184 6.78 10.89 -9.30
N TYR A 185 6.48 9.74 -9.91
CA TYR A 185 5.73 8.68 -9.27
C TYR A 185 6.63 7.47 -9.01
N ARG A 186 6.51 6.93 -7.79
CA ARG A 186 7.01 5.60 -7.49
C ARG A 186 5.92 4.59 -7.75
N ILE A 187 6.16 3.66 -8.67
CA ILE A 187 5.27 2.53 -8.92
C ILE A 187 5.83 1.26 -8.30
N GLU A 188 5.03 0.61 -7.45
CA GLU A 188 5.41 -0.65 -6.79
C GLU A 188 4.49 -1.78 -7.22
N PHE A 189 5.13 -2.91 -7.52
CA PHE A 189 4.49 -4.13 -8.01
C PHE A 189 4.56 -5.18 -6.91
N PHE A 190 3.40 -5.71 -6.54
CA PHE A 190 3.26 -6.73 -5.50
C PHE A 190 2.62 -7.98 -6.09
N ASN A 191 2.97 -9.12 -5.52
CA ASN A 191 2.37 -10.38 -5.88
C ASN A 191 1.11 -10.58 -5.05
N ASN A 192 0.00 -10.86 -5.75
CA ASN A 192 -1.24 -11.33 -5.15
C ASN A 192 -1.41 -12.80 -5.56
N PRO A 193 -1.16 -13.77 -4.66
CA PRO A 193 -1.53 -15.16 -4.89
C PRO A 193 -3.04 -15.25 -5.19
N THR A 194 -3.44 -16.20 -6.01
CA THR A 194 -4.85 -16.34 -6.42
C THR A 194 -5.74 -16.60 -5.20
N GLY A 195 -6.85 -15.86 -5.06
CA GLY A 195 -7.84 -16.07 -4.00
C GLY A 195 -7.69 -15.15 -2.78
N THR A 196 -6.82 -14.15 -2.85
CA THR A 196 -6.69 -13.07 -1.84
C THR A 196 -7.23 -11.72 -2.35
N GLU A 197 -7.96 -11.74 -3.47
CA GLU A 197 -8.80 -10.62 -3.88
C GLU A 197 -10.04 -10.49 -2.99
N ASP A 198 -10.45 -9.26 -2.68
CA ASP A 198 -11.74 -9.02 -2.03
C ASP A 198 -12.91 -9.12 -3.04
N GLY A 199 -14.14 -8.93 -2.56
CA GLY A 199 -15.35 -9.01 -3.38
C GLY A 199 -15.44 -8.00 -4.54
N SER A 200 -14.58 -6.98 -4.58
CA SER A 200 -14.48 -6.04 -5.70
C SER A 200 -13.57 -6.55 -6.83
N GLY A 201 -12.84 -7.65 -6.60
CA GLY A 201 -11.80 -8.15 -7.51
C GLY A 201 -10.47 -7.42 -7.36
N TYR A 202 -10.34 -6.61 -6.30
CA TYR A 202 -9.13 -5.88 -5.94
C TYR A 202 -8.52 -6.57 -4.73
N GLY A 203 -7.28 -7.00 -4.86
CA GLY A 203 -6.61 -7.79 -3.84
C GLY A 203 -5.51 -7.03 -3.12
N GLU A 204 -5.04 -7.67 -2.08
CA GLU A 204 -3.93 -7.18 -1.30
C GLU A 204 -2.60 -7.38 -2.03
N GLY A 205 -1.51 -6.88 -1.43
CA GLY A 205 -0.18 -6.94 -2.01
C GLY A 205 0.79 -7.60 -1.07
N LEU A 206 1.12 -8.87 -1.31
CA LEU A 206 2.14 -9.58 -0.57
C LEU A 206 3.49 -9.41 -1.29
N GLN A 207 4.55 -9.08 -0.56
CA GLN A 207 5.90 -9.38 -1.02
C GLN A 207 6.28 -10.78 -0.54
N SER A 208 5.97 -11.83 -1.29
CA SER A 208 6.66 -13.12 -1.12
C SER A 208 7.60 -13.39 -2.29
N TRP A 209 8.90 -13.35 -2.04
CA TRP A 209 9.81 -14.49 -2.24
C TRP A 209 11.27 -14.03 -2.25
N ALA A 210 12.12 -14.95 -1.78
CA ALA A 210 13.56 -14.83 -1.69
C ALA A 210 14.20 -14.19 -2.95
N ARG A 211 15.11 -13.24 -2.71
CA ARG A 211 16.09 -12.69 -3.64
C ARG A 211 15.53 -12.13 -4.96
N SER A 212 15.21 -10.85 -4.96
CA SER A 212 15.65 -9.98 -6.05
C SER A 212 16.01 -8.62 -5.49
N THR A 213 17.27 -8.24 -5.67
CA THR A 213 17.80 -6.92 -5.31
C THR A 213 16.98 -5.85 -6.04
N SER A 214 16.12 -5.14 -5.30
CA SER A 214 15.46 -3.96 -5.83
C SER A 214 16.52 -2.90 -6.14
N ARG A 215 17.02 -2.86 -7.38
CA ARG A 215 17.66 -1.64 -7.86
C ARG A 215 16.56 -0.59 -7.97
N PRO A 216 16.81 0.67 -7.54
CA PRO A 216 15.88 1.75 -7.81
C PRO A 216 15.64 1.79 -9.32
N MET A 217 14.40 1.59 -9.76
CA MET A 217 14.04 1.90 -11.14
C MET A 217 14.38 3.39 -11.33
N ARG A 218 15.25 3.67 -12.30
CA ARG A 218 15.49 5.03 -12.76
C ARG A 218 14.14 5.61 -13.23
N PRO A 219 13.87 6.91 -13.05
CA PRO A 219 12.63 7.52 -13.51
C PRO A 219 12.44 7.18 -14.99
N VAL A 220 11.37 6.45 -15.32
CA VAL A 220 10.94 6.34 -16.71
C VAL A 220 10.27 7.67 -17.02
N SER A 221 11.00 8.58 -17.65
CA SER A 221 10.41 9.73 -18.32
C SER A 221 9.52 9.18 -19.42
N LEU A 222 8.21 9.19 -19.20
CA LEU A 222 7.25 9.11 -20.29
C LEU A 222 7.41 10.43 -21.06
N ILE A 223 8.14 10.36 -22.17
CA ILE A 223 8.12 11.41 -23.18
C ILE A 223 6.68 11.53 -23.65
N ASP A 224 6.13 12.72 -23.50
CA ASP A 224 4.84 13.16 -24.04
C ASP A 224 4.81 12.93 -25.56
N GLU A 225 4.11 11.87 -26.00
CA GLU A 225 3.92 11.58 -27.42
C GLU A 225 2.76 12.38 -28.06
N THR A 226 2.29 13.48 -27.45
CA THR A 226 1.28 14.34 -28.14
C THR A 226 1.86 15.18 -29.29
N ARG A 227 3.14 15.05 -29.67
CA ARG A 227 3.75 15.85 -30.75
C ARG A 227 4.30 15.10 -31.97
N ARG A 228 3.80 13.90 -32.29
CA ARG A 228 4.05 13.24 -33.60
C ARG A 228 2.80 12.66 -34.24
N LEU A 229 1.80 13.51 -34.49
CA LEU A 229 0.83 13.29 -35.56
C LEU A 229 1.08 14.30 -36.68
N ARG A 230 2.20 14.11 -37.37
CA ARG A 230 2.32 14.40 -38.80
C ARG A 230 3.24 13.35 -39.39
N ASP A 231 2.72 12.72 -40.44
CA ASP A 231 3.38 11.85 -41.40
C ASP A 231 3.24 10.32 -41.21
N HIS A 232 2.57 9.76 -42.23
CA HIS A 232 2.57 8.39 -42.72
C HIS A 232 1.49 7.40 -42.23
N HIS A 233 0.35 7.48 -42.90
CA HIS A 233 -0.22 6.43 -43.77
C HIS A 233 0.08 4.93 -43.47
N ARG A 234 -1.05 4.20 -43.38
CA ARG A 234 -1.32 2.83 -43.87
C ARG A 234 -1.03 1.62 -42.95
N SER A 235 -2.15 1.14 -42.39
CA SER A 235 -2.78 -0.17 -42.67
C SER A 235 -2.58 -1.36 -41.71
N ARG A 236 -3.74 -1.93 -41.35
CA ARG A 236 -4.08 -3.34 -41.06
C ARG A 236 -3.56 -3.94 -39.75
N ASP A 237 -4.19 -4.92 -39.10
CA ASP A 237 -5.56 -5.47 -38.97
C ASP A 237 -5.42 -6.61 -37.91
N ARG A 238 -6.51 -6.95 -37.21
CA ARG A 238 -6.82 -8.21 -36.48
C ARG A 238 -6.29 -8.54 -35.06
N ARG A 239 -7.25 -8.39 -34.11
CA ARG A 239 -7.81 -9.36 -33.12
C ARG A 239 -6.95 -10.54 -32.62
N HIS A 240 -6.84 -10.66 -31.28
CA HIS A 240 -7.44 -11.76 -30.50
C HIS A 240 -7.42 -11.45 -29.00
N SER A 241 -8.61 -11.50 -28.38
CA SER A 241 -8.85 -11.35 -26.95
C SER A 241 -8.68 -12.68 -26.22
N HIS A 242 -7.84 -12.72 -25.18
CA HIS A 242 -7.91 -13.74 -24.13
C HIS A 242 -7.79 -13.03 -22.78
N GLY A 243 -8.77 -13.30 -21.90
CA GLY A 243 -8.92 -12.66 -20.60
C GLY A 243 -7.78 -12.98 -19.66
N ALA A 244 -7.29 -11.95 -18.97
CA ALA A 244 -6.36 -12.07 -17.86
C ALA A 244 -6.84 -11.17 -16.73
N GLY A 245 -6.96 -11.74 -15.52
CA GLY A 245 -7.43 -11.08 -14.31
C GLY A 245 -6.64 -9.80 -14.01
N ARG A 246 -7.39 -8.78 -13.59
CA ARG A 246 -6.88 -7.45 -13.24
C ARG A 246 -6.01 -7.56 -11.99
N ARG A 247 -4.73 -7.21 -12.08
CA ARG A 247 -3.78 -7.17 -10.95
C ARG A 247 -3.41 -5.69 -10.69
N LEU A 248 -3.35 -5.27 -9.43
CA LEU A 248 -3.25 -3.86 -8.99
C LEU A 248 -1.84 -3.39 -8.65
N PHE A 249 -1.63 -2.07 -8.79
CA PHE A 249 -0.41 -1.32 -8.44
C PHE A 249 -0.70 0.01 -7.74
N ARG A 250 0.36 0.70 -7.32
CA ARG A 250 0.30 1.96 -6.58
C ARG A 250 1.22 3.01 -7.20
N ALA A 251 0.82 4.29 -7.20
CA ALA A 251 1.71 5.44 -7.38
C ALA A 251 1.78 6.25 -6.06
N ALA A 252 2.96 6.78 -5.69
CA ALA A 252 3.08 7.77 -4.62
C ALA A 252 4.01 8.92 -5.06
N PRO A 253 3.65 10.19 -4.78
CA PRO A 253 4.51 11.33 -5.09
C PRO A 253 5.78 11.32 -4.22
N ARG A 254 6.89 11.75 -4.83
CA ARG A 254 8.19 11.91 -4.16
C ARG A 254 8.24 13.27 -3.46
N ASN A 255 8.48 13.32 -2.15
CA ASN A 255 8.99 14.53 -1.51
C ASN A 255 10.50 14.61 -1.79
N SER A 256 10.95 15.72 -2.38
CA SER A 256 12.37 16.07 -2.50
C SER A 256 12.95 16.38 -1.11
N PRO A 257 14.27 16.18 -0.90
CA PRO A 257 14.93 16.56 0.35
C PRO A 257 14.84 18.07 0.62
#